data_AF-A0A8X8BLK3-F1
#
_entry.id   AF-A0A8X8BLK3-F1
#
_cell.length_a   1.000
_cell.length_b   1.000
_cell.length_c   1.000
_cell.angle_alpha   90.00
_cell.angle_beta   90.00
_cell.angle_gamma   90.00
#
_symmetry.space_group_name_H-M   'P 1'
#
loop_
_entity.id
_entity.type
_entity.pdbx_description
1 polymer ?
#
loop_
_entity_poly.entity_id
_entity_poly.type
_entity_poly.pdbx_seq_one_letter_code
_entity_poly.pdbx_strand_id
1 'polypeptide(L)'
;MPGVGGEPYGKDYYQVLLQEQEERYLTRATNLKRQIAQLKQELQEMSEKLKLLQEKKTSDLRGHLGTKDQEPNDILEYLHSQIDKAELSTGVKLPSEYAVVPFESFTATRVFQLEMGLTRHPEEKSVRKDRRDELTEVIEAGLEVINNPDEDDDEHDENGAILPRDAYHENDFIEGLYRTEKDKGTQYDLFYKKENSDKYRHVTLFRPFGPLMKVRNAAIDTANIIINIVVPLSGRTEAFARFMQNFREVCIEQDKRVHLTVVYFGQESLTEVKTILETVSSETNFFNYTIVPLDEEFARGHGLDIAVRSWIKGNVLMFFCDVDVYFTADFLNTCRLNASPSGFDLDVKGWGVEDVHLYRKFLHSELIVVRTPVAGLFHLWHEKLCADELTPDQYRMCMQSKAMNEASHAHLGMLVFREEIESHLLRKQASQTINKPAV
;
A
#
# COMPACT_ATOMS: atom_id res chain seq x y z
N MET A 1 -15.08 -48.76 48.14
CA MET A 1 -13.80 -48.16 48.62
C MET A 1 -12.83 -48.14 47.44
N PRO A 2 -11.92 -47.15 47.38
CA PRO A 2 -11.42 -46.44 46.19
C PRO A 2 -10.21 -47.08 45.49
N GLY A 3 -9.80 -46.52 44.33
CA GLY A 3 -8.49 -46.70 43.65
C GLY A 3 -8.52 -46.06 42.26
N VAL A 4 -7.96 -44.88 41.99
CA VAL A 4 -6.54 -44.55 41.62
C VAL A 4 -6.06 -45.26 40.35
N GLY A 5 -5.65 -44.48 39.33
CA GLY A 5 -4.78 -44.94 38.25
C GLY A 5 -5.01 -44.23 36.91
N GLY A 6 -4.15 -43.27 36.55
CA GLY A 6 -4.07 -42.77 35.18
C GLY A 6 -3.45 -43.83 34.27
N GLU A 7 -4.10 -44.12 33.15
CA GLU A 7 -3.49 -44.81 32.03
C GLU A 7 -3.07 -43.79 30.96
N PRO A 8 -1.86 -43.90 30.38
CA PRO A 8 -1.45 -43.04 29.27
C PRO A 8 -2.24 -43.44 28.02
N TYR A 9 -2.91 -42.50 27.37
CA TYR A 9 -3.57 -42.74 26.08
C TYR A 9 -2.57 -43.37 25.11
N GLY A 10 -2.78 -44.64 24.78
CA GLY A 10 -1.86 -45.42 23.94
C GLY A 10 -1.82 -44.90 22.51
N LYS A 11 -0.71 -45.18 21.81
CA LYS A 11 -0.50 -44.86 20.38
C LYS A 11 -1.69 -45.25 19.49
N ASP A 12 -2.38 -46.33 19.85
CA ASP A 12 -3.55 -46.85 19.14
C ASP A 12 -4.79 -45.91 19.25
N TYR A 13 -4.96 -45.20 20.37
CA TYR A 13 -6.05 -44.23 20.52
C TYR A 13 -5.87 -43.01 19.61
N TYR A 14 -4.64 -42.50 19.50
CA TYR A 14 -4.31 -41.41 18.59
C TYR A 14 -4.44 -41.83 17.12
N GLN A 15 -4.10 -43.08 16.81
CA GLN A 15 -4.21 -43.60 15.44
C GLN A 15 -5.67 -43.76 14.99
N VAL A 16 -6.57 -44.17 15.90
CA VAL A 16 -8.02 -44.21 15.63
C VAL A 16 -8.58 -42.81 15.39
N LEU A 17 -8.17 -41.80 16.18
CA LEU A 17 -8.61 -40.41 15.98
C LEU A 17 -8.13 -39.83 14.64
N LEU A 18 -6.89 -40.13 14.23
CA LEU A 18 -6.34 -39.74 12.93
C LEU A 18 -7.14 -40.38 11.78
N GLN A 19 -7.46 -41.67 11.91
CA GLN A 19 -8.22 -42.40 10.88
C GLN A 19 -9.66 -41.88 10.76
N GLU A 20 -10.32 -41.56 11.88
CA GLU A 20 -11.63 -40.90 11.85
C GLU A 20 -11.58 -39.52 11.19
N GLN A 21 -10.49 -38.77 11.40
CA GLN A 21 -10.31 -37.46 10.79
C GLN A 21 -10.09 -37.59 9.27
N GLU A 22 -9.25 -38.54 8.83
CA GLU A 22 -9.03 -38.86 7.41
C GLU A 22 -10.33 -39.28 6.70
N GLU A 23 -11.15 -40.12 7.34
CA GLU A 23 -12.45 -40.52 6.78
C GLU A 23 -13.41 -39.33 6.64
N ARG A 24 -13.42 -38.41 7.61
CA ARG A 24 -14.21 -37.16 7.51
C ARG A 24 -13.71 -36.28 6.38
N TYR A 25 -12.39 -36.16 6.21
CA TYR A 25 -11.80 -35.41 5.09
C TYR A 25 -12.14 -36.04 3.73
N LEU A 26 -12.02 -37.36 3.58
CA LEU A 26 -12.41 -38.09 2.37
C LEU A 26 -13.89 -37.91 2.03
N THR A 27 -14.76 -37.99 3.05
CA THR A 27 -16.20 -37.78 2.88
C THR A 27 -16.50 -36.33 2.47
N ARG A 28 -15.81 -35.36 3.05
CA ARG A 28 -15.96 -33.94 2.66
C ARG A 28 -15.46 -33.69 1.24
N ALA A 29 -14.30 -34.24 0.87
CA ALA A 29 -13.72 -34.12 -0.46
C ALA A 29 -14.61 -34.74 -1.55
N THR A 30 -15.20 -35.91 -1.29
CA THR A 30 -16.13 -36.56 -2.23
C THR A 30 -17.43 -35.75 -2.39
N ASN A 31 -17.97 -35.20 -1.30
CA ASN A 31 -19.13 -34.33 -1.34
C ASN A 31 -18.87 -33.03 -2.14
N LEU A 32 -17.71 -32.40 -1.91
CA LEU A 32 -17.29 -31.21 -2.66
C LEU A 32 -17.09 -31.52 -4.15
N LYS A 33 -16.44 -32.64 -4.49
CA LYS A 33 -16.32 -33.08 -5.90
C LYS A 33 -17.68 -33.23 -6.57
N ARG A 34 -18.68 -33.78 -5.87
CA ARG A 34 -20.05 -33.90 -6.39
C ARG A 34 -20.72 -32.54 -6.57
N GLN A 35 -20.55 -31.62 -5.63
CA GLN A 35 -21.07 -30.25 -5.75
C GLN A 35 -20.44 -29.49 -6.92
N ILE A 36 -19.11 -29.60 -7.11
CA ILE A 36 -18.41 -29.01 -8.25
C ILE A 36 -18.95 -29.59 -9.57
N ALA A 37 -19.19 -30.89 -9.65
CA ALA A 37 -19.76 -31.51 -10.84
C ALA A 37 -21.18 -30.98 -11.15
N GLN A 38 -22.02 -30.82 -10.11
CA GLN A 38 -23.36 -30.25 -10.26
C GLN A 38 -23.31 -28.79 -10.72
N LEU A 39 -22.49 -27.96 -10.08
CA LEU A 39 -22.34 -26.55 -10.45
C LEU A 39 -21.81 -26.38 -11.87
N LYS A 40 -20.86 -27.23 -12.29
CA LYS A 40 -20.37 -27.25 -13.69
C LYS A 40 -21.49 -27.56 -14.68
N GLN A 41 -22.37 -28.51 -14.34
CA GLN A 41 -23.53 -28.84 -15.17
C GLN A 41 -24.53 -27.67 -15.24
N GLU A 42 -24.87 -27.07 -14.11
CA GLU A 42 -25.78 -25.91 -14.06
C GLU A 42 -25.23 -24.72 -14.85
N LEU A 43 -23.92 -24.47 -14.77
CA LEU A 43 -23.24 -23.40 -15.50
C LEU A 43 -23.27 -23.65 -17.02
N GLN A 44 -23.11 -24.91 -17.43
CA GLN A 44 -23.24 -25.30 -18.83
C GLN A 44 -24.69 -25.12 -19.34
N GLU A 45 -25.69 -25.55 -18.56
CA GLU A 45 -27.11 -25.38 -18.91
C GLU A 45 -27.52 -23.89 -18.99
N MET A 46 -27.00 -23.06 -18.09
CA MET A 46 -27.19 -21.61 -18.11
C MET A 46 -26.54 -20.97 -19.34
N SER A 47 -25.32 -21.39 -19.70
CA SER A 47 -24.61 -20.94 -20.90
C SER A 47 -25.38 -21.27 -22.18
N GLU A 48 -25.93 -22.49 -22.28
CA GLU A 48 -26.77 -22.90 -23.41
C GLU A 48 -28.08 -22.09 -23.49
N LYS A 49 -28.73 -21.80 -22.36
CA LYS A 49 -29.91 -20.92 -22.31
C LYS A 49 -29.57 -19.49 -22.76
N LEU A 50 -28.39 -18.98 -22.40
CA LEU A 50 -27.92 -17.66 -22.80
C LEU A 50 -27.65 -17.58 -24.30
N LYS A 51 -27.02 -18.61 -24.88
CA LYS A 51 -26.84 -18.75 -26.33
C LYS A 51 -28.16 -18.77 -27.09
N LEU A 52 -29.14 -19.55 -26.62
CA LEU A 52 -30.48 -19.61 -27.20
C LEU A 52 -31.20 -18.24 -27.15
N LEU A 53 -31.01 -17.46 -26.09
CA LEU A 53 -31.56 -16.11 -25.97
C LEU A 53 -30.88 -15.11 -26.91
N GLN A 54 -29.56 -15.23 -27.12
CA GLN A 54 -28.82 -14.41 -28.08
C GLN A 54 -29.19 -14.73 -29.52
N GLU A 55 -29.31 -16.02 -29.88
CA GLU A 55 -29.73 -16.45 -31.23
C GLU A 55 -31.12 -15.90 -31.57
N LYS A 56 -32.04 -15.93 -30.59
CA LYS A 56 -33.40 -15.37 -30.72
C LYS A 56 -33.42 -13.84 -30.84
N LYS A 57 -32.38 -13.14 -30.36
CA LYS A 57 -32.22 -11.69 -30.49
C LYS A 57 -31.57 -11.29 -31.82
N THR A 58 -30.73 -12.15 -32.38
CA THR A 58 -30.09 -11.93 -33.69
C THR A 58 -31.03 -12.15 -34.89
N SER A 59 -32.12 -12.90 -34.74
CA SER A 59 -33.14 -13.04 -35.79
C SER A 59 -33.95 -11.76 -36.03
N ASP A 60 -34.06 -10.87 -35.03
CA ASP A 60 -34.87 -9.65 -35.11
C ASP A 60 -34.09 -8.40 -35.58
N LEU A 61 -32.78 -8.49 -35.82
CA LEU A 61 -31.90 -7.33 -36.06
C LEU A 61 -31.06 -7.40 -37.35
N ARG A 62 -31.46 -8.19 -38.36
CA ARG A 62 -30.84 -8.11 -39.70
C ARG A 62 -31.24 -6.81 -40.41
N GLY A 63 -30.59 -5.72 -40.01
CA GLY A 63 -30.77 -4.41 -40.61
C GLY A 63 -29.98 -3.30 -39.94
N HIS A 64 -28.65 -3.42 -39.79
CA HIS A 64 -27.70 -2.31 -39.98
C HIS A 64 -26.25 -2.78 -39.86
N LEU A 65 -25.46 -2.45 -40.90
CA LEU A 65 -24.01 -2.62 -40.94
C LEU A 65 -23.33 -1.54 -40.10
N GLY A 66 -22.48 -1.97 -39.18
CA GLY A 66 -21.51 -1.13 -38.47
C GLY A 66 -20.44 -2.05 -37.91
N THR A 67 -19.18 -1.71 -38.19
CA THR A 67 -17.95 -2.35 -37.69
C THR A 67 -18.07 -2.71 -36.21
N LYS A 68 -18.17 -4.00 -35.90
CA LYS A 68 -18.16 -4.50 -34.53
C LYS A 68 -16.83 -5.19 -34.28
N ASP A 69 -16.08 -4.61 -33.35
CA ASP A 69 -15.14 -5.33 -32.50
C ASP A 69 -15.76 -6.67 -32.10
N GLN A 70 -14.97 -7.75 -32.20
CA GLN A 70 -15.39 -9.08 -31.80
C GLN A 70 -15.80 -9.05 -30.31
N GLU A 71 -17.10 -9.03 -30.04
CA GLU A 71 -17.61 -9.28 -28.69
C GLU A 71 -17.16 -10.70 -28.28
N PRO A 72 -16.42 -10.86 -27.17
CA PRO A 72 -16.08 -12.20 -26.69
C PRO A 72 -17.37 -12.97 -26.39
N ASN A 73 -17.53 -14.11 -27.06
CA ASN A 73 -18.72 -14.96 -26.93
C ASN A 73 -18.78 -15.69 -25.57
N ASP A 74 -17.72 -15.62 -24.77
CA ASP A 74 -17.63 -16.20 -23.44
C ASP A 74 -17.36 -15.12 -22.38
N ILE A 75 -18.22 -15.07 -21.36
CA ILE A 75 -18.09 -14.14 -20.24
C ILE A 75 -16.77 -14.39 -19.50
N LEU A 76 -16.34 -15.64 -19.36
CA LEU A 76 -15.06 -15.95 -18.70
C LEU A 76 -13.88 -15.39 -19.48
N GLU A 77 -13.90 -15.51 -20.81
CA GLU A 77 -12.88 -14.92 -21.69
C GLU A 77 -12.86 -13.40 -21.57
N TYR A 78 -14.03 -12.75 -21.46
CA TYR A 78 -14.10 -11.32 -21.19
C TYR A 78 -13.46 -10.95 -19.84
N LEU A 79 -13.77 -11.68 -18.77
CA LEU A 79 -13.23 -11.40 -17.42
C LEU A 79 -11.70 -11.60 -17.39
N HIS A 80 -11.19 -12.67 -18.00
CA HIS A 80 -9.74 -12.88 -18.16
C HIS A 80 -9.10 -11.77 -19.00
N SER A 81 -9.76 -11.32 -20.08
CA SER A 81 -9.27 -10.19 -20.87
C SER A 81 -9.18 -8.89 -20.07
N GLN A 82 -10.05 -8.67 -19.07
CA GLN A 82 -9.93 -7.50 -18.18
C GLN A 82 -8.71 -7.60 -17.27
N ILE A 83 -8.41 -8.79 -16.76
CA ILE A 83 -7.20 -9.06 -15.97
C ILE A 83 -5.95 -8.80 -16.81
N ASP A 84 -5.90 -9.31 -18.04
CA ASP A 84 -4.74 -9.12 -18.93
C ASP A 84 -4.51 -7.65 -19.32
N LYS A 85 -5.58 -6.85 -19.36
CA LYS A 85 -5.52 -5.40 -19.65
C LYS A 85 -5.23 -4.56 -18.41
N ALA A 86 -5.42 -5.10 -17.22
CA ALA A 86 -5.17 -4.41 -15.97
C ALA A 86 -3.65 -4.37 -15.68
N GLU A 87 -3.20 -3.29 -15.04
CA GLU A 87 -1.79 -3.13 -14.67
C GLU A 87 -1.48 -3.97 -13.42
N LEU A 88 -1.40 -5.30 -13.57
CA LEU A 88 -1.25 -6.23 -12.43
C LEU A 88 0.17 -6.79 -12.30
N SER A 89 0.78 -7.17 -13.43
CA SER A 89 2.10 -7.82 -13.46
C SER A 89 3.19 -6.96 -14.10
N THR A 90 2.82 -5.97 -14.92
CA THR A 90 3.75 -5.08 -15.63
C THR A 90 3.17 -3.67 -15.66
N GLY A 91 4.01 -2.67 -15.46
CA GLY A 91 3.62 -1.27 -15.46
C GLY A 91 3.14 -0.81 -16.83
N VAL A 92 2.15 0.07 -16.84
CA VAL A 92 1.65 0.70 -18.07
C VAL A 92 2.28 2.08 -18.20
N LYS A 93 2.71 2.43 -19.41
CA LYS A 93 3.24 3.77 -19.69
C LYS A 93 2.13 4.80 -19.57
N LEU A 94 2.25 5.70 -18.60
CA LEU A 94 1.26 6.74 -18.33
C LEU A 94 1.72 8.10 -18.87
N PRO A 95 0.81 8.91 -19.44
CA PRO A 95 1.17 10.17 -20.09
C PRO A 95 1.62 11.27 -19.11
N SER A 96 1.16 11.20 -17.85
CA SER A 96 1.55 12.13 -16.78
C SER A 96 1.16 11.57 -15.41
N GLU A 97 1.64 12.24 -14.35
CA GLU A 97 1.29 11.98 -12.96
C GLU A 97 -0.20 12.00 -12.66
N TYR A 98 -0.99 12.74 -13.46
CA TYR A 98 -2.44 12.88 -13.28
C TYR A 98 -3.24 11.68 -13.80
N ALA A 99 -2.61 10.79 -14.58
CA ALA A 99 -3.24 9.56 -15.07
C ALA A 99 -3.11 8.40 -14.07
N VAL A 100 -2.33 8.57 -13.00
CA VAL A 100 -2.09 7.53 -11.99
C VAL A 100 -3.33 7.40 -11.11
N VAL A 101 -3.88 6.19 -11.07
CA VAL A 101 -4.93 5.83 -10.10
C VAL A 101 -4.25 5.39 -8.81
N PRO A 102 -4.36 6.16 -7.71
CA PRO A 102 -3.72 5.79 -6.46
C PRO A 102 -4.41 4.57 -5.83
N PHE A 103 -3.64 3.85 -5.02
CA PHE A 103 -4.17 2.85 -4.11
C PHE A 103 -4.70 3.52 -2.84
N GLU A 104 -5.73 2.91 -2.28
CA GLU A 104 -6.17 3.10 -0.90
C GLU A 104 -5.64 1.93 -0.07
N SER A 105 -5.22 2.19 1.16
CA SER A 105 -4.76 1.14 2.06
C SER A 105 -5.81 0.83 3.11
N PHE A 106 -5.85 -0.41 3.58
CA PHE A 106 -6.80 -0.85 4.58
C PHE A 106 -6.23 -1.92 5.50
N THR A 107 -6.81 -1.98 6.69
CA THR A 107 -6.68 -3.11 7.62
C THR A 107 -8.05 -3.76 7.79
N ALA A 108 -8.15 -4.81 8.60
CA ALA A 108 -9.43 -5.45 8.89
C ALA A 108 -10.51 -4.47 9.43
N THR A 109 -10.12 -3.30 9.95
CA THR A 109 -11.05 -2.37 10.60
C THR A 109 -10.99 -0.93 10.09
N ARG A 110 -9.99 -0.56 9.30
CA ARG A 110 -9.72 0.84 8.91
C ARG A 110 -9.42 0.95 7.43
N VAL A 111 -9.79 2.08 6.83
CA VAL A 111 -9.42 2.44 5.45
C VAL A 111 -8.75 3.80 5.49
N PHE A 112 -7.65 3.91 4.75
CA PHE A 112 -6.85 5.12 4.62
C PHE A 112 -6.89 5.58 3.16
N GLN A 113 -7.23 6.84 2.95
CA GLN A 113 -7.44 7.43 1.63
C GLN A 113 -6.57 8.67 1.44
N LEU A 114 -6.13 8.91 0.21
CA LEU A 114 -5.32 10.08 -0.14
C LEU A 114 -6.16 11.37 -0.24
N GLU A 115 -7.42 11.27 -0.69
CA GLU A 115 -8.26 12.44 -0.99
C GLU A 115 -9.25 12.79 0.13
N MET A 116 -8.76 12.94 1.36
CA MET A 116 -9.63 13.28 2.51
C MET A 116 -9.74 14.79 2.78
N GLY A 117 -8.92 15.62 2.12
CA GLY A 117 -8.73 17.00 2.53
C GLY A 117 -8.19 17.10 3.97
N LEU A 118 -8.27 18.28 4.59
CA LEU A 118 -7.84 18.49 5.99
C LEU A 118 -8.92 18.06 6.99
N THR A 119 -9.39 16.82 6.89
CA THR A 119 -10.23 16.21 7.96
C THR A 119 -9.38 15.95 9.20
N ARG A 120 -9.99 16.01 10.39
CA ARG A 120 -9.28 15.83 11.68
C ARG A 120 -8.57 14.49 11.84
N HIS A 121 -8.95 13.48 11.06
CA HIS A 121 -8.36 12.15 11.08
C HIS A 121 -8.11 11.72 9.63
N PRO A 122 -6.88 11.27 9.28
CA PRO A 122 -6.57 10.63 7.99
C PRO A 122 -7.08 9.17 7.92
N GLU A 123 -7.65 8.68 9.02
CA GLU A 123 -8.37 7.42 9.11
C GLU A 123 -9.86 7.66 8.90
N GLU A 124 -10.44 7.08 7.87
CA GLU A 124 -11.87 6.84 7.85
C GLU A 124 -12.09 5.48 8.54
N LYS A 125 -12.84 5.46 9.65
CA LYS A 125 -13.52 4.20 10.01
C LYS A 125 -14.33 3.83 8.78
N SER A 126 -14.38 2.57 8.39
CA SER A 126 -15.25 2.12 7.31
C SER A 126 -16.72 2.30 7.73
N VAL A 127 -17.20 3.55 7.69
CA VAL A 127 -18.46 4.01 8.31
C VAL A 127 -19.63 3.37 7.58
N ARG A 128 -19.47 3.08 6.29
CA ARG A 128 -20.48 2.40 5.49
C ARG A 128 -20.33 0.88 5.58
N LYS A 129 -21.45 0.22 5.87
CA LYS A 129 -21.52 -1.23 6.09
C LYS A 129 -21.19 -2.02 4.82
N ASP A 130 -21.65 -1.55 3.67
CA ASP A 130 -21.37 -2.14 2.35
C ASP A 130 -19.86 -2.29 2.07
N ARG A 131 -19.08 -1.25 2.35
CA ARG A 131 -17.62 -1.28 2.18
C ARG A 131 -16.92 -2.23 3.16
N ARG A 132 -17.43 -2.36 4.38
CA ARG A 132 -16.91 -3.34 5.35
C ARG A 132 -17.15 -4.76 4.87
N ASP A 133 -18.39 -5.05 4.49
CA ASP A 133 -18.79 -6.38 4.03
C ASP A 133 -17.96 -6.78 2.79
N GLU A 134 -17.69 -5.83 1.88
CA GLU A 134 -16.81 -6.02 0.71
C GLU A 134 -15.35 -6.36 1.12
N LEU A 135 -14.74 -5.60 2.01
CA LEU A 135 -13.35 -5.85 2.41
C LEU A 135 -13.22 -7.17 3.20
N THR A 136 -14.20 -7.52 4.03
CA THR A 136 -14.24 -8.81 4.71
C THR A 136 -14.29 -9.96 3.70
N GLU A 137 -15.17 -9.88 2.70
CA GLU A 137 -15.26 -10.90 1.63
C GLU A 137 -13.92 -11.08 0.90
N VAL A 138 -13.23 -9.97 0.61
CA VAL A 138 -11.92 -9.99 -0.07
C VAL A 138 -10.85 -10.64 0.83
N ILE A 139 -10.81 -10.32 2.12
CA ILE A 139 -9.88 -10.92 3.08
C ILE A 139 -10.12 -12.43 3.22
N GLU A 140 -11.38 -12.85 3.31
CA GLU A 140 -11.77 -14.27 3.37
C GLU A 140 -11.38 -15.03 2.10
N ALA A 141 -11.63 -14.45 0.93
CA ALA A 141 -11.21 -15.03 -0.34
C ALA A 141 -9.68 -15.15 -0.45
N GLY A 142 -8.92 -14.18 0.06
CA GLY A 142 -7.46 -14.26 0.14
C GLY A 142 -6.99 -15.40 1.04
N LEU A 143 -7.65 -15.62 2.18
CA LEU A 143 -7.37 -16.77 3.07
C LEU A 143 -7.70 -18.10 2.40
N GLU A 144 -8.79 -18.17 1.64
CA GLU A 144 -9.15 -19.37 0.87
C GLU A 144 -8.06 -19.72 -0.15
N VAL A 145 -7.53 -18.72 -0.86
CA VAL A 145 -6.43 -18.89 -1.82
C VAL A 145 -5.14 -19.38 -1.15
N ILE A 146 -4.79 -18.83 0.02
CA ILE A 146 -3.54 -19.22 0.72
C ILE A 146 -3.64 -20.63 1.30
N ASN A 147 -4.80 -20.97 1.86
CA ASN A 147 -5.02 -22.25 2.54
C ASN A 147 -5.37 -23.40 1.60
N ASN A 148 -5.76 -23.09 0.35
CA ASN A 148 -6.00 -24.06 -0.71
C ASN A 148 -5.17 -23.68 -1.95
N PRO A 149 -3.82 -23.79 -1.86
CA PRO A 149 -2.93 -23.48 -2.98
C PRO A 149 -3.19 -24.41 -4.17
N ASP A 150 -2.96 -23.90 -5.38
CA ASP A 150 -2.92 -24.75 -6.58
C ASP A 150 -1.61 -25.56 -6.60
N GLU A 151 -1.51 -26.60 -7.42
CA GLU A 151 -0.29 -27.45 -7.53
C GLU A 151 0.97 -26.63 -7.84
N ASP A 152 0.85 -25.53 -8.59
CA ASP A 152 1.94 -24.61 -8.94
C ASP A 152 2.40 -23.73 -7.77
N ASP A 153 1.58 -23.58 -6.73
CA ASP A 153 1.86 -22.75 -5.56
C ASP A 153 2.60 -23.52 -4.44
N ASP A 154 2.84 -24.83 -4.60
CA ASP A 154 3.44 -25.66 -3.56
C ASP A 154 4.92 -25.36 -3.33
N GLU A 155 5.28 -25.14 -2.07
CA GLU A 155 6.67 -24.97 -1.65
C GLU A 155 7.29 -26.34 -1.45
N HIS A 156 8.34 -26.60 -2.21
CA HIS A 156 9.07 -27.86 -2.17
C HIS A 156 10.36 -27.67 -1.37
N ASP A 157 10.73 -28.66 -0.57
CA ASP A 157 12.04 -28.71 0.09
C ASP A 157 13.17 -29.00 -0.92
N GLU A 158 14.42 -29.00 -0.46
CA GLU A 158 15.60 -29.31 -1.29
C GLU A 158 15.55 -30.71 -1.93
N ASN A 159 14.68 -31.60 -1.43
CA ASN A 159 14.47 -32.95 -1.91
C ASN A 159 13.20 -33.10 -2.78
N GLY A 160 12.49 -32.01 -3.06
CA GLY A 160 11.26 -32.01 -3.85
C GLY A 160 10.01 -32.50 -3.10
N ALA A 161 10.00 -32.52 -1.77
CA ALA A 161 8.83 -32.82 -0.96
C ALA A 161 8.06 -31.55 -0.58
N ILE A 162 6.73 -31.60 -0.60
CA ILE A 162 5.87 -30.47 -0.23
C ILE A 162 6.06 -30.16 1.27
N LEU A 163 6.44 -28.92 1.57
CA LEU A 163 6.63 -28.46 2.94
C LEU A 163 5.27 -28.33 3.65
N PRO A 164 5.13 -28.82 4.90
CA PRO A 164 3.94 -28.58 5.71
C PRO A 164 3.72 -27.08 5.90
N ARG A 165 2.51 -26.60 5.56
CA ARG A 165 2.12 -25.19 5.73
C ARG A 165 1.13 -25.07 6.88
N ASP A 166 1.42 -24.17 7.81
CA ASP A 166 0.46 -23.77 8.82
C ASP A 166 -0.67 -22.97 8.18
N ALA A 167 -1.92 -23.34 8.48
CA ALA A 167 -3.08 -22.64 7.95
C ALA A 167 -3.12 -21.19 8.43
N TYR A 168 -3.36 -20.24 7.53
CA TYR A 168 -3.54 -18.83 7.82
C TYR A 168 -4.96 -18.54 8.32
N HIS A 169 -5.07 -17.59 9.23
CA HIS A 169 -6.33 -17.12 9.82
C HIS A 169 -6.47 -15.60 9.65
N GLU A 170 -7.66 -15.05 9.94
CA GLU A 170 -7.94 -13.61 9.85
C GLU A 170 -6.94 -12.73 10.62
N ASN A 171 -6.45 -13.20 11.77
CA ASN A 171 -5.47 -12.46 12.58
C ASN A 171 -4.09 -12.39 11.93
N ASP A 172 -3.81 -13.23 10.93
CA ASP A 172 -2.56 -13.18 10.17
C ASP A 172 -2.61 -12.13 9.05
N PHE A 173 -3.77 -11.50 8.79
CA PHE A 173 -3.88 -10.39 7.85
C PHE A 173 -3.27 -9.10 8.44
N ILE A 174 -2.33 -8.51 7.72
CA ILE A 174 -1.60 -7.32 8.17
C ILE A 174 -2.19 -6.06 7.54
N GLU A 175 -2.16 -6.00 6.22
CA GLU A 175 -2.63 -4.86 5.45
C GLU A 175 -3.07 -5.30 4.05
N GLY A 176 -3.92 -4.48 3.44
CA GLY A 176 -4.29 -4.60 2.05
C GLY A 176 -4.23 -3.25 1.34
N LEU A 177 -3.99 -3.32 0.04
CA LEU A 177 -4.06 -2.19 -0.88
C LEU A 177 -5.13 -2.47 -1.91
N TYR A 178 -5.92 -1.48 -2.29
CA TYR A 178 -6.83 -1.63 -3.42
C TYR A 178 -6.90 -0.38 -4.28
N ARG A 179 -7.20 -0.58 -5.56
CA ARG A 179 -7.51 0.51 -6.50
C ARG A 179 -8.57 0.06 -7.49
N THR A 180 -9.41 0.98 -7.92
CA THR A 180 -10.46 0.70 -8.91
C THR A 180 -10.18 1.45 -10.20
N GLU A 181 -9.88 0.69 -11.26
CA GLU A 181 -9.87 1.18 -12.64
C GLU A 181 -11.30 1.17 -13.18
N LYS A 182 -11.83 2.35 -13.51
CA LYS A 182 -13.27 2.56 -13.81
C LYS A 182 -13.78 1.74 -15.00
N ASP A 183 -12.91 1.29 -15.88
CA ASP A 183 -13.19 0.55 -17.10
C ASP A 183 -12.82 -0.93 -17.03
N LYS A 184 -12.11 -1.38 -15.98
CA LYS A 184 -11.60 -2.77 -15.86
C LYS A 184 -12.10 -3.50 -14.62
N GLY A 185 -12.09 -2.83 -13.47
CA GLY A 185 -12.42 -3.44 -12.17
C GLY A 185 -11.55 -2.96 -11.03
N THR A 186 -11.61 -3.68 -9.90
CA THR A 186 -10.86 -3.38 -8.68
C THR A 186 -9.77 -4.42 -8.45
N GLN A 187 -8.55 -3.96 -8.29
CA GLN A 187 -7.41 -4.76 -7.83
C GLN A 187 -7.34 -4.71 -6.31
N TYR A 188 -7.02 -5.84 -5.69
CA TYR A 188 -6.71 -5.96 -4.26
C TYR A 188 -5.38 -6.71 -4.09
N ASP A 189 -4.46 -6.12 -3.33
CA ASP A 189 -3.23 -6.74 -2.88
C ASP A 189 -3.32 -6.97 -1.38
N LEU A 190 -3.19 -8.21 -0.94
CA LEU A 190 -3.39 -8.64 0.44
C LEU A 190 -2.10 -9.22 0.99
N PHE A 191 -1.70 -8.76 2.17
CA PHE A 191 -0.48 -9.19 2.83
C PHE A 191 -0.78 -9.90 4.15
N TYR A 192 -0.33 -11.15 4.25
CA TYR A 192 -0.50 -11.98 5.43
C TYR A 192 0.86 -12.38 6.02
N LYS A 193 0.94 -12.47 7.33
CA LYS A 193 2.17 -12.79 8.06
C LYS A 193 1.83 -13.59 9.31
N LYS A 194 2.57 -14.67 9.55
CA LYS A 194 2.52 -15.40 10.81
C LYS A 194 3.28 -14.66 11.89
N GLU A 195 2.82 -14.81 13.14
CA GLU A 195 3.51 -14.23 14.30
C GLU A 195 4.99 -14.70 14.34
N ASN A 196 5.91 -13.76 14.56
CA ASN A 196 7.37 -14.00 14.62
C ASN A 196 8.02 -14.58 13.34
N SER A 197 7.37 -14.51 12.18
CA SER A 197 7.95 -14.94 10.89
C SER A 197 8.29 -13.74 10.01
N ASP A 198 9.47 -13.68 9.39
CA ASP A 198 9.81 -12.64 8.39
C ASP A 198 9.31 -12.96 6.97
N LYS A 199 8.58 -14.07 6.83
CA LYS A 199 7.93 -14.51 5.59
C LYS A 199 6.50 -13.99 5.51
N TYR A 200 6.21 -13.31 4.42
CA TYR A 200 4.90 -12.79 4.08
C TYR A 200 4.27 -13.60 2.95
N ARG A 201 2.95 -13.61 2.94
CA ARG A 201 2.15 -14.09 1.80
C ARG A 201 1.49 -12.90 1.15
N HIS A 202 1.75 -12.74 -0.15
CA HIS A 202 1.15 -11.72 -0.98
C HIS A 202 0.16 -12.40 -1.93
N VAL A 203 -1.11 -12.04 -1.78
CA VAL A 203 -2.19 -12.49 -2.66
C VAL A 203 -2.72 -11.29 -3.44
N THR A 204 -2.70 -11.39 -4.76
CA THR A 204 -3.35 -10.41 -5.63
C THR A 204 -4.67 -11.01 -6.12
N LEU A 205 -5.76 -10.31 -5.83
CA LEU A 205 -7.10 -10.62 -6.33
C LEU A 205 -7.55 -9.49 -7.25
N PHE A 206 -8.33 -9.83 -8.27
CA PHE A 206 -8.94 -8.86 -9.16
C PHE A 206 -10.44 -9.11 -9.25
N ARG A 207 -11.22 -8.07 -8.97
CA ARG A 207 -12.66 -8.03 -9.14
C ARG A 207 -12.95 -7.25 -10.41
N PRO A 208 -13.16 -7.92 -11.57
CA PRO A 208 -13.79 -7.28 -12.71
C PRO A 208 -15.23 -6.86 -12.34
N PHE A 209 -16.05 -6.46 -13.32
CA PHE A 209 -17.50 -6.24 -13.09
C PHE A 209 -18.27 -7.57 -12.91
N GLY A 210 -17.75 -8.45 -12.05
CA GLY A 210 -18.19 -9.83 -11.84
C GLY A 210 -17.58 -10.43 -10.57
N PRO A 211 -17.32 -11.75 -10.53
CA PRO A 211 -16.77 -12.42 -9.34
C PRO A 211 -15.31 -12.04 -9.09
N LEU A 212 -14.86 -12.16 -7.84
CA LEU A 212 -13.46 -12.00 -7.46
C LEU A 212 -12.62 -13.15 -8.03
N MET A 213 -11.48 -12.83 -8.64
CA MET A 213 -10.60 -13.80 -9.30
C MET A 213 -9.20 -13.74 -8.70
N LYS A 214 -8.57 -14.92 -8.50
CA LYS A 214 -7.17 -15.03 -8.12
C LYS A 214 -6.29 -14.61 -9.29
N VAL A 215 -5.34 -13.71 -9.05
CA VAL A 215 -4.31 -13.30 -10.02
C VAL A 215 -2.96 -13.87 -9.62
N ARG A 216 -2.60 -13.76 -8.34
CA ARG A 216 -1.28 -14.17 -7.84
C ARG A 216 -1.36 -14.65 -6.39
N ASN A 217 -0.55 -15.64 -6.05
CA ASN A 217 -0.22 -16.07 -4.70
C ASN A 217 1.29 -16.26 -4.60
N ALA A 218 1.98 -15.49 -3.76
CA ALA A 218 3.43 -15.57 -3.66
C ALA A 218 3.90 -15.49 -2.20
N ALA A 219 4.92 -16.28 -1.87
CA ALA A 219 5.69 -16.10 -0.64
C ALA A 219 6.78 -15.04 -0.87
N ILE A 220 6.86 -14.07 0.04
CA ILE A 220 7.88 -13.01 0.02
C ILE A 220 8.69 -13.12 1.31
N ASP A 221 9.98 -13.42 1.16
CA ASP A 221 10.92 -13.38 2.28
C ASP A 221 11.58 -12.00 2.36
N THR A 222 11.31 -11.29 3.45
CA THR A 222 11.85 -9.95 3.65
C THR A 222 13.17 -9.94 4.44
N ALA A 223 13.61 -11.08 5.00
CA ALA A 223 14.69 -11.15 5.98
C ALA A 223 16.01 -10.52 5.50
N ASN A 224 16.31 -10.65 4.20
CA ASN A 224 17.56 -10.16 3.61
C ASN A 224 17.41 -8.80 2.88
N ILE A 225 16.24 -8.18 2.92
CA ILE A 225 15.99 -6.91 2.21
C ILE A 225 16.39 -5.73 3.12
N ILE A 226 17.54 -5.13 2.82
CA ILE A 226 18.05 -3.95 3.54
C ILE A 226 17.44 -2.68 2.95
N ILE A 227 17.05 -1.74 3.82
CA ILE A 227 16.63 -0.39 3.42
C ILE A 227 17.76 0.59 3.75
N ASN A 228 18.26 1.31 2.75
CA ASN A 228 19.11 2.47 2.93
C ASN A 228 18.25 3.73 3.03
N ILE A 229 18.13 4.28 4.23
CA ILE A 229 17.43 5.54 4.49
C ILE A 229 18.39 6.68 4.17
N VAL A 230 18.02 7.50 3.18
CA VAL A 230 18.83 8.60 2.67
C VAL A 230 18.23 9.92 3.16
N VAL A 231 19.01 10.67 3.93
CA VAL A 231 18.60 11.96 4.50
C VAL A 231 19.55 13.07 4.03
N PRO A 232 19.16 13.89 3.03
CA PRO A 232 19.87 15.12 2.71
C PRO A 232 19.58 16.17 3.80
N LEU A 233 20.63 16.78 4.37
CA LEU A 233 20.53 17.65 5.55
C LEU A 233 21.38 18.92 5.39
N SER A 234 20.85 20.04 5.88
CA SER A 234 21.57 21.32 6.04
C SER A 234 20.97 22.09 7.20
N GLY A 235 21.81 22.56 8.15
CA GLY A 235 21.43 23.46 9.26
C GLY A 235 20.36 22.98 10.27
N ARG A 236 19.65 21.87 10.02
CA ARG A 236 18.50 21.40 10.84
C ARG A 236 18.88 20.38 11.90
N THR A 237 19.82 20.72 12.79
CA THR A 237 20.33 19.78 13.81
C THR A 237 19.28 19.31 14.80
N GLU A 238 18.38 20.19 15.25
CA GLU A 238 17.29 19.80 16.16
C GLU A 238 16.31 18.80 15.53
N ALA A 239 15.96 19.01 14.25
CA ALA A 239 15.11 18.07 13.53
C ALA A 239 15.83 16.73 13.36
N PHE A 240 17.13 16.76 13.06
CA PHE A 240 17.94 15.56 12.96
C PHE A 240 18.06 14.80 14.28
N ALA A 241 18.16 15.50 15.42
CA ALA A 241 18.15 14.85 16.74
C ALA A 241 16.83 14.11 17.00
N ARG A 242 15.69 14.73 16.68
CA ARG A 242 14.37 14.07 16.78
C ARG A 242 14.25 12.88 15.82
N PHE A 243 14.71 13.04 14.58
CA PHE A 243 14.77 11.96 13.61
C PHE A 243 15.59 10.78 14.14
N MET A 244 16.75 11.04 14.73
CA MET A 244 17.62 10.00 15.29
C MET A 244 17.01 9.30 16.50
N GLN A 245 16.16 9.97 17.28
CA GLN A 245 15.38 9.31 18.33
C GLN A 245 14.40 8.29 17.73
N ASN A 246 13.61 8.69 16.72
CA ASN A 246 12.72 7.76 16.03
C ASN A 246 13.50 6.63 15.34
N PHE A 247 14.62 6.96 14.70
CA PHE A 247 15.50 5.98 14.07
C PHE A 247 16.03 4.96 15.09
N ARG A 248 16.43 5.38 16.29
CA ARG A 248 16.87 4.44 17.33
C ARG A 248 15.77 3.44 17.69
N GLU A 249 14.58 3.93 18.02
CA GLU A 249 13.46 3.09 18.46
C GLU A 249 12.97 2.13 17.36
N VAL A 250 12.89 2.61 16.12
CA VAL A 250 12.30 1.85 15.01
C VAL A 250 13.34 1.04 14.25
N CYS A 251 14.46 1.64 13.89
CA CYS A 251 15.45 1.03 13.03
C CYS A 251 16.48 0.19 13.78
N ILE A 252 16.95 0.66 14.94
CA ILE A 252 18.03 -0.03 15.69
C ILE A 252 17.44 -1.08 16.63
N GLU A 253 16.38 -0.73 17.36
CA GLU A 253 15.80 -1.61 18.39
C GLU A 253 14.83 -2.64 17.81
N GLN A 254 13.97 -2.24 16.85
CA GLN A 254 12.95 -3.11 16.25
C GLN A 254 13.41 -3.79 14.95
N ASP A 255 13.63 -3.02 13.86
CA ASP A 255 13.79 -3.60 12.52
C ASP A 255 15.18 -4.22 12.25
N LYS A 256 16.26 -3.56 12.68
CA LYS A 256 17.67 -4.00 12.58
C LYS A 256 18.24 -4.21 11.17
N ARG A 257 17.44 -4.06 10.10
CA ARG A 257 17.82 -4.33 8.71
C ARG A 257 17.82 -3.05 7.88
N VAL A 258 18.47 -2.01 8.42
CA VAL A 258 18.60 -0.72 7.74
C VAL A 258 20.04 -0.24 7.71
N HIS A 259 20.30 0.66 6.76
CA HIS A 259 21.48 1.50 6.70
C HIS A 259 21.05 2.98 6.65
N LEU A 260 21.79 3.87 7.29
CA LEU A 260 21.51 5.31 7.24
C LEU A 260 22.57 6.04 6.41
N THR A 261 22.17 6.75 5.37
CA THR A 261 23.05 7.63 4.59
C THR A 261 22.65 9.08 4.83
N VAL A 262 23.51 9.84 5.51
CA VAL A 262 23.32 11.28 5.74
C VAL A 262 24.20 12.05 4.76
N VAL A 263 23.58 12.82 3.86
CA VAL A 263 24.31 13.73 2.97
C VAL A 263 24.22 15.13 3.56
N TYR A 264 25.32 15.63 4.09
CA TYR A 264 25.36 16.89 4.83
C TYR A 264 25.89 18.02 3.96
N PHE A 265 25.16 19.11 3.85
CA PHE A 265 25.55 20.30 3.09
C PHE A 265 26.03 21.42 4.03
N GLY A 266 27.19 21.99 3.72
CA GLY A 266 27.84 23.05 4.47
C GLY A 266 28.79 22.55 5.58
N GLN A 267 29.51 23.49 6.19
CA GLN A 267 30.42 23.21 7.32
C GLN A 267 29.80 23.51 8.69
N GLU A 268 28.88 24.48 8.73
CA GLU A 268 28.19 24.85 9.96
C GLU A 268 27.46 23.64 10.52
N SER A 269 27.50 23.42 11.83
CA SER A 269 26.80 22.32 12.52
C SER A 269 27.10 20.87 12.08
N LEU A 270 28.03 20.64 11.14
CA LEU A 270 28.46 19.29 10.74
C LEU A 270 29.01 18.49 11.92
N THR A 271 29.78 19.15 12.79
CA THR A 271 30.37 18.53 13.99
C THR A 271 29.28 18.07 14.97
N GLU A 272 28.19 18.82 15.11
CA GLU A 272 27.06 18.45 15.96
C GLU A 272 26.35 17.21 15.43
N VAL A 273 26.10 17.15 14.11
CA VAL A 273 25.51 15.97 13.46
C VAL A 273 26.39 14.74 13.62
N LYS A 274 27.71 14.87 13.45
CA LYS A 274 28.67 13.79 13.70
C LYS A 274 28.61 13.33 15.17
N THR A 275 28.56 14.27 16.10
CA THR A 275 28.48 13.97 17.54
C THR A 275 27.21 13.18 17.87
N ILE A 276 26.07 13.54 17.28
CA ILE A 276 24.79 12.83 17.45
C ILE A 276 24.91 11.38 16.94
N LEU A 277 25.47 11.19 15.73
CA LEU A 277 25.69 9.86 15.16
C LEU A 277 26.65 9.01 16.00
N GLU A 278 27.76 9.60 16.44
CA GLU A 278 28.77 8.93 17.28
C GLU A 278 28.18 8.54 18.65
N THR A 279 27.37 9.41 19.25
CA THR A 279 26.67 9.13 20.51
C THR A 279 25.75 7.93 20.34
N VAL A 280 24.86 7.95 19.33
CA VAL A 280 23.96 6.83 19.05
C VAL A 280 24.75 5.55 18.75
N SER A 281 25.83 5.64 17.97
CA SER A 281 26.68 4.51 17.62
C SER A 281 27.31 3.87 18.86
N SER A 282 27.83 4.69 19.79
CA SER A 282 28.46 4.23 21.03
C SER A 282 27.47 3.62 22.02
N GLU A 283 26.25 4.16 22.13
CA GLU A 283 25.22 3.68 23.05
C GLU A 283 24.52 2.41 22.57
N THR A 284 24.36 2.26 21.26
CA THR A 284 23.52 1.21 20.66
C THR A 284 24.31 0.17 19.87
N ASN A 285 25.63 0.34 19.73
CA ASN A 285 26.51 -0.51 18.92
C ASN A 285 26.08 -0.55 17.43
N PHE A 286 25.53 0.55 16.92
CA PHE A 286 25.09 0.68 15.54
C PHE A 286 26.17 1.33 14.67
N PHE A 287 26.63 0.62 13.64
CA PHE A 287 27.68 1.10 12.72
C PHE A 287 27.24 1.13 11.25
N ASN A 288 25.98 0.79 10.96
CA ASN A 288 25.46 0.76 9.59
C ASN A 288 24.99 2.15 9.16
N TYR A 289 25.91 3.12 9.16
CA TYR A 289 25.65 4.45 8.64
C TYR A 289 26.80 4.97 7.78
N THR A 290 26.51 5.99 6.98
CA THR A 290 27.46 6.69 6.13
C THR A 290 27.13 8.16 6.15
N ILE A 291 28.15 9.00 6.36
CA ILE A 291 28.02 10.45 6.27
C ILE A 291 28.83 10.95 5.07
N VAL A 292 28.19 11.73 4.22
CA VAL A 292 28.81 12.35 3.04
C VAL A 292 28.76 13.87 3.21
N PRO A 293 29.83 14.50 3.69
CA PRO A 293 29.89 15.95 3.82
C PRO A 293 30.16 16.61 2.46
N LEU A 294 29.41 17.65 2.14
CA LEU A 294 29.51 18.45 0.92
C LEU A 294 29.65 19.92 1.30
N ASP A 295 30.71 20.57 0.82
CA ASP A 295 30.97 21.99 1.06
C ASP A 295 30.27 22.86 0.00
N GLU A 296 28.95 22.69 -0.10
CA GLU A 296 28.11 23.32 -1.11
C GLU A 296 26.79 23.79 -0.48
N GLU A 297 26.07 24.69 -1.17
CA GLU A 297 24.71 25.05 -0.79
C GLU A 297 23.77 23.85 -0.90
N PHE A 298 22.75 23.82 -0.05
CA PHE A 298 21.83 22.70 0.03
C PHE A 298 21.05 22.48 -1.28
N ALA A 299 21.32 21.35 -1.93
CA ALA A 299 20.60 20.91 -3.11
C ALA A 299 20.04 19.50 -2.93
N ARG A 300 18.72 19.39 -2.67
CA ARG A 300 18.06 18.10 -2.37
C ARG A 300 18.34 17.04 -3.44
N GLY A 301 18.01 17.32 -4.71
CA GLY A 301 18.23 16.38 -5.80
C GLY A 301 19.70 15.99 -5.99
N HIS A 302 20.63 16.93 -5.80
CA HIS A 302 22.06 16.63 -5.84
C HIS A 302 22.48 15.69 -4.70
N GLY A 303 21.95 15.92 -3.50
CA GLY A 303 22.22 15.08 -2.33
C GLY A 303 21.70 13.66 -2.50
N LEU A 304 20.51 13.50 -3.09
CA LEU A 304 19.95 12.19 -3.41
C LEU A 304 20.83 11.43 -4.42
N ASP A 305 21.28 12.08 -5.50
CA ASP A 305 22.17 11.47 -6.50
C ASP A 305 23.51 11.01 -5.88
N ILE A 306 24.14 11.87 -5.07
CA ILE A 306 25.37 11.52 -4.36
C ILE A 306 25.16 10.33 -3.41
N ALA A 307 24.04 10.30 -2.68
CA ALA A 307 23.72 9.19 -1.79
C ALA A 307 23.60 7.87 -2.56
N VAL A 308 22.89 7.87 -3.69
CA VAL A 308 22.73 6.70 -4.56
C VAL A 308 24.10 6.22 -5.05
N ARG A 309 24.94 7.13 -5.57
CA ARG A 309 26.29 6.82 -6.08
C ARG A 309 27.25 6.33 -5.00
N SER A 310 27.09 6.77 -3.76
CA SER A 310 27.92 6.34 -2.64
C SER A 310 27.64 4.89 -2.23
N TRP A 311 26.49 4.33 -2.61
CA TRP A 311 26.13 2.96 -2.29
C TRP A 311 26.74 1.97 -3.28
N ILE A 312 27.71 1.19 -2.79
CA ILE A 312 28.44 0.19 -3.60
C ILE A 312 28.16 -1.27 -3.19
N LYS A 313 27.31 -1.50 -2.19
CA LYS A 313 27.09 -2.81 -1.56
C LYS A 313 26.07 -3.68 -2.30
N GLY A 314 25.82 -3.42 -3.58
CA GLY A 314 24.85 -4.15 -4.41
C GLY A 314 23.41 -3.64 -4.25
N ASN A 315 22.44 -4.52 -4.49
CA ASN A 315 21.02 -4.18 -4.49
C ASN A 315 20.53 -3.79 -3.09
N VAL A 316 19.85 -2.65 -2.99
CA VAL A 316 19.26 -2.13 -1.75
C VAL A 316 17.97 -1.40 -2.06
N LEU A 317 17.02 -1.38 -1.12
CA LEU A 317 15.89 -0.46 -1.20
C LEU A 317 16.33 0.92 -0.72
N MET A 318 16.14 1.93 -1.54
CA MET A 318 16.46 3.31 -1.16
C MET A 318 15.20 4.03 -0.70
N PHE A 319 15.23 4.51 0.54
CA PHE A 319 14.18 5.36 1.09
C PHE A 319 14.69 6.79 1.16
N PHE A 320 14.30 7.61 0.18
CA PHE A 320 14.59 9.04 0.18
C PHE A 320 13.66 9.75 1.18
N CYS A 321 14.24 10.23 2.28
CA CYS A 321 13.49 10.65 3.46
C CYS A 321 13.89 12.07 3.88
N ASP A 322 12.88 12.90 4.15
CA ASP A 322 13.10 14.22 4.73
C ASP A 322 13.32 14.09 6.24
N VAL A 323 14.12 14.98 6.83
CA VAL A 323 14.48 14.91 8.26
C VAL A 323 13.28 15.09 9.21
N ASP A 324 12.18 15.70 8.75
CA ASP A 324 10.97 15.91 9.55
C ASP A 324 9.96 14.75 9.44
N VAL A 325 10.35 13.65 8.82
CA VAL A 325 9.50 12.47 8.70
C VAL A 325 9.62 11.60 9.96
N TYR A 326 8.46 11.20 10.48
CA TYR A 326 8.29 10.16 11.48
C TYR A 326 7.72 8.91 10.82
N PHE A 327 8.27 7.75 11.13
CA PHE A 327 7.84 6.49 10.54
C PHE A 327 7.93 5.31 11.51
N THR A 328 7.17 4.24 11.26
CA THR A 328 7.12 3.02 12.09
C THR A 328 7.83 1.83 11.45
N ALA A 329 8.03 0.75 12.21
CA ALA A 329 8.61 -0.50 11.69
C ALA A 329 7.69 -1.17 10.65
N ASP A 330 6.38 -1.05 10.82
CA ASP A 330 5.39 -1.57 9.86
C ASP A 330 5.54 -0.89 8.50
N PHE A 331 5.75 0.43 8.47
CA PHE A 331 6.00 1.15 7.23
C PHE A 331 7.25 0.61 6.49
N LEU A 332 8.34 0.30 7.21
CA LEU A 332 9.53 -0.29 6.59
C LEU A 332 9.22 -1.66 5.97
N ASN A 333 8.35 -2.45 6.60
CA ASN A 333 7.90 -3.72 6.02
C ASN A 333 7.01 -3.49 4.79
N THR A 334 6.07 -2.55 4.83
CA THR A 334 5.28 -2.14 3.65
C THR A 334 6.18 -1.76 2.47
N CYS A 335 7.28 -1.03 2.71
CA CYS A 335 8.28 -0.73 1.67
C CYS A 335 8.91 -2.00 1.09
N ARG A 336 9.28 -2.98 1.91
CA ARG A 336 9.87 -4.25 1.44
C ARG A 336 8.90 -5.09 0.62
N LEU A 337 7.62 -5.01 0.92
CA LEU A 337 6.57 -5.77 0.24
C LEU A 337 6.20 -5.16 -1.12
N ASN A 338 6.29 -3.84 -1.24
CA ASN A 338 5.79 -3.10 -2.41
C ASN A 338 6.90 -2.55 -3.32
N ALA A 339 8.17 -2.62 -2.91
CA ALA A 339 9.30 -2.16 -3.72
C ALA A 339 10.28 -3.31 -4.00
N SER A 340 10.78 -3.33 -5.23
CA SER A 340 11.88 -4.20 -5.65
C SER A 340 13.12 -3.37 -5.96
N PRO A 341 14.32 -3.80 -5.52
CA PRO A 341 15.56 -3.12 -5.89
C PRO A 341 15.84 -3.36 -7.38
N SER A 342 15.36 -2.44 -8.23
CA SER A 342 15.72 -2.35 -9.65
C SER A 342 16.40 -0.99 -9.90
N GLY A 343 17.40 -1.00 -10.78
CA GLY A 343 18.42 0.06 -10.86
C GLY A 343 17.88 1.47 -11.15
N PHE A 344 18.63 2.46 -10.68
CA PHE A 344 18.37 3.89 -10.84
C PHE A 344 19.19 4.46 -12.01
N ASP A 345 18.58 5.32 -12.82
CA ASP A 345 19.29 6.03 -13.89
C ASP A 345 19.61 7.48 -13.44
N LEU A 346 20.92 7.74 -13.30
CA LEU A 346 21.58 8.75 -12.46
C LEU A 346 21.75 10.15 -13.08
N ASP A 347 21.08 10.45 -14.19
CA ASP A 347 21.25 11.72 -14.92
C ASP A 347 20.20 12.80 -14.56
N VAL A 348 19.77 12.88 -13.30
CA VAL A 348 18.82 13.92 -12.83
C VAL A 348 19.55 15.04 -12.08
N LYS A 349 19.57 16.25 -12.65
CA LYS A 349 20.03 17.49 -11.99
C LYS A 349 18.85 18.44 -11.79
N GLY A 350 18.61 18.93 -10.58
CA GLY A 350 17.58 19.96 -10.31
C GLY A 350 17.13 20.08 -8.85
N TRP A 351 16.33 21.11 -8.54
CA TRP A 351 15.78 21.42 -7.21
C TRP A 351 14.27 21.60 -7.29
N GLY A 352 13.51 20.93 -6.42
CA GLY A 352 12.06 21.12 -6.24
C GLY A 352 11.17 20.51 -7.33
N VAL A 353 11.78 19.77 -8.26
CA VAL A 353 11.13 19.04 -9.36
C VAL A 353 11.80 17.69 -9.61
N GLU A 354 12.84 17.32 -8.87
CA GLU A 354 13.58 16.08 -9.09
C GLU A 354 12.71 14.85 -8.83
N ASP A 355 11.86 14.93 -7.81
CA ASP A 355 10.88 13.93 -7.44
C ASP A 355 9.82 13.78 -8.53
N VAL A 356 9.32 14.88 -9.08
CA VAL A 356 8.38 14.88 -10.21
C VAL A 356 9.02 14.31 -11.48
N HIS A 357 10.27 14.66 -11.78
CA HIS A 357 10.97 14.12 -12.95
C HIS A 357 11.26 12.62 -12.80
N LEU A 358 11.72 12.19 -11.62
CA LEU A 358 11.95 10.79 -11.32
C LEU A 358 10.64 10.00 -11.41
N TYR A 359 9.57 10.53 -10.82
CA TYR A 359 8.25 9.95 -10.87
C TYR A 359 7.77 9.80 -12.31
N ARG A 360 7.83 10.87 -13.13
CA ARG A 360 7.51 10.81 -14.56
C ARG A 360 8.36 9.79 -15.30
N LYS A 361 9.66 9.69 -15.00
CA LYS A 361 10.54 8.69 -15.62
C LYS A 361 10.07 7.27 -15.33
N PHE A 362 9.68 6.97 -14.09
CA PHE A 362 9.11 5.66 -13.75
C PHE A 362 7.76 5.41 -14.43
N LEU A 363 6.91 6.43 -14.54
CA LEU A 363 5.63 6.33 -15.27
C LEU A 363 5.79 6.04 -16.77
N HIS A 364 6.95 6.33 -17.37
CA HIS A 364 7.25 5.99 -18.77
C HIS A 364 8.03 4.67 -18.92
N SER A 365 8.30 3.98 -17.82
CA SER A 365 8.96 2.67 -17.79
C SER A 365 7.96 1.52 -17.73
N GLU A 366 8.44 0.28 -17.59
CA GLU A 366 7.61 -0.91 -17.38
C GLU A 366 7.43 -1.24 -15.88
N LEU A 367 7.90 -0.36 -14.99
CA LEU A 367 7.71 -0.48 -13.55
C LEU A 367 6.29 -0.06 -13.15
N ILE A 368 5.69 -0.80 -12.23
CA ILE A 368 4.44 -0.39 -11.57
C ILE A 368 4.78 0.64 -10.51
N VAL A 369 4.13 1.80 -10.58
CA VAL A 369 4.32 2.88 -9.62
C VAL A 369 3.19 2.87 -8.60
N VAL A 370 3.50 2.51 -7.36
CA VAL A 370 2.51 2.46 -6.27
C VAL A 370 2.47 3.80 -5.55
N ARG A 371 1.30 4.45 -5.57
CA ARG A 371 1.00 5.63 -4.76
C ARG A 371 -0.11 5.27 -3.79
N THR A 372 0.19 5.24 -2.49
CA THR A 372 -0.75 4.83 -1.45
C THR A 372 -0.57 5.67 -0.18
N PRO A 373 -1.65 5.97 0.58
CA PRO A 373 -1.51 6.43 1.94
C PRO A 373 -1.02 5.28 2.81
N VAL A 374 -0.21 5.56 3.83
CA VAL A 374 0.29 4.55 4.77
C VAL A 374 0.15 5.10 6.19
N ALA A 375 -0.34 4.25 7.10
CA ALA A 375 -0.63 4.67 8.48
C ALA A 375 0.63 4.90 9.32
N GLY A 376 1.77 4.36 8.90
CA GLY A 376 3.04 4.43 9.62
C GLY A 376 4.00 5.50 9.12
N LEU A 377 3.57 6.48 8.33
CA LEU A 377 4.42 7.55 7.77
C LEU A 377 3.76 8.92 7.97
N PHE A 378 4.48 9.84 8.60
CA PHE A 378 3.99 11.18 8.90
C PHE A 378 5.06 12.21 8.63
N HIS A 379 4.70 13.30 8.00
CA HIS A 379 5.55 14.47 7.91
C HIS A 379 5.16 15.42 9.06
N LEU A 380 6.08 15.70 9.98
CA LEU A 380 5.84 16.68 11.03
C LEU A 380 5.61 18.04 10.39
N TRP A 381 4.48 18.67 10.73
CA TRP A 381 4.15 19.96 10.16
C TRP A 381 5.19 21.00 10.59
N HIS A 382 5.68 21.76 9.62
CA HIS A 382 6.47 22.95 9.85
C HIS A 382 6.06 24.00 8.83
N GLU A 383 6.29 25.27 9.16
CA GLU A 383 5.98 26.37 8.25
C GLU A 383 6.79 26.22 6.95
N LYS A 384 6.12 26.52 5.82
CA LYS A 384 6.72 26.55 4.50
C LYS A 384 6.89 28.00 4.05
N LEU A 385 8.15 28.38 3.82
CA LEU A 385 8.54 29.68 3.29
C LEU A 385 8.80 29.54 1.79
N CYS A 386 8.06 30.29 0.97
CA CYS A 386 8.26 30.35 -0.47
C CYS A 386 9.14 31.57 -0.78
N ALA A 387 10.42 31.33 -1.02
CA ALA A 387 11.41 32.38 -1.26
C ALA A 387 11.17 33.12 -2.59
N ASP A 388 11.51 34.41 -2.63
CA ASP A 388 11.28 35.27 -3.79
C ASP A 388 12.25 34.95 -4.95
N GLU A 389 13.38 34.29 -4.66
CA GLU A 389 14.38 33.86 -5.63
C GLU A 389 13.97 32.61 -6.42
N LEU A 390 12.87 31.95 -6.04
CA LEU A 390 12.35 30.78 -6.74
C LEU A 390 11.92 31.14 -8.17
N THR A 391 12.11 30.19 -9.11
CA THR A 391 11.55 30.36 -10.46
C THR A 391 10.03 30.46 -10.39
N PRO A 392 9.35 31.11 -11.37
CA PRO A 392 7.90 31.28 -11.34
C PRO A 392 7.12 29.96 -11.17
N ASP A 393 7.62 28.86 -11.74
CA ASP A 393 7.00 27.55 -11.61
C ASP A 393 7.23 26.93 -10.22
N GLN A 394 8.45 26.99 -9.68
CA GLN A 394 8.75 26.54 -8.31
C GLN A 394 7.96 27.33 -7.27
N TYR A 395 7.86 28.65 -7.44
CA TYR A 395 7.08 29.51 -6.55
C TYR A 395 5.60 29.12 -6.58
N ARG A 396 5.04 28.90 -7.78
CA ARG A 396 3.65 28.43 -7.95
C ARG A 396 3.43 27.10 -7.25
N MET A 397 4.33 26.13 -7.42
CA MET A 397 4.27 24.82 -6.75
C MET A 397 4.36 24.96 -5.23
N CYS A 398 5.26 25.82 -4.72
CA CYS A 398 5.40 26.10 -3.30
C CYS A 398 4.10 26.66 -2.72
N MET A 399 3.52 27.67 -3.38
CA MET A 399 2.27 28.31 -2.94
C MET A 399 1.06 27.38 -3.02
N GLN A 400 0.96 26.54 -4.07
CA GLN A 400 -0.10 25.52 -4.16
C GLN A 400 0.00 24.51 -3.03
N SER A 401 1.20 23.98 -2.79
CA SER A 401 1.47 23.05 -1.68
C SER A 401 1.14 23.68 -0.33
N LYS A 402 1.45 24.98 -0.14
CA LYS A 402 1.06 25.73 1.05
C LYS A 402 -0.47 25.78 1.17
N ALA A 403 -1.16 26.31 0.17
CA ALA A 403 -2.62 26.49 0.17
C ALA A 403 -3.41 25.20 0.47
N MET A 404 -2.94 24.05 0.01
CA MET A 404 -3.59 22.75 0.27
C MET A 404 -3.50 22.30 1.74
N ASN A 405 -2.54 22.83 2.51
CA ASN A 405 -2.22 22.37 3.86
C ASN A 405 -2.49 23.43 4.95
N GLU A 406 -2.82 24.68 4.59
CA GLU A 406 -3.05 25.76 5.57
C GLU A 406 -4.40 25.67 6.29
N ALA A 407 -5.46 25.24 5.61
CA ALA A 407 -6.81 25.27 6.18
C ALA A 407 -7.80 24.35 5.44
N SER A 408 -8.72 23.73 6.19
CA SER A 408 -9.76 22.89 5.59
C SER A 408 -10.67 23.68 4.66
N HIS A 409 -11.30 23.01 3.70
CA HIS A 409 -12.27 23.63 2.79
C HIS A 409 -13.34 24.44 3.53
N ALA A 410 -13.82 23.94 4.67
CA ALA A 410 -14.76 24.66 5.51
C ALA A 410 -14.16 25.95 6.10
N HIS A 411 -12.93 25.89 6.61
CA HIS A 411 -12.26 27.07 7.17
C HIS A 411 -11.89 28.10 6.09
N LEU A 412 -11.40 27.64 4.92
CA LEU A 412 -11.19 28.49 3.75
C LEU A 412 -12.50 29.16 3.32
N GLY A 413 -13.61 28.42 3.28
CA GLY A 413 -14.93 28.98 3.02
C GLY A 413 -15.31 30.08 4.02
N MET A 414 -15.04 29.88 5.31
CA MET A 414 -15.27 30.92 6.34
C MET A 414 -14.42 32.18 6.13
N LEU A 415 -13.21 32.04 5.58
CA LEU A 415 -12.35 33.19 5.25
C LEU A 415 -12.83 33.91 3.98
N VAL A 416 -13.17 33.16 2.93
CA VAL A 416 -13.61 33.70 1.64
C VAL A 416 -14.97 34.38 1.76
N PHE A 417 -15.92 33.78 2.46
CA PHE A 417 -17.29 34.29 2.62
C PHE A 417 -17.48 35.12 3.90
N ARG A 418 -16.39 35.61 4.50
CA ARG A 418 -16.41 36.32 5.79
C ARG A 418 -17.40 37.49 5.80
N GLU A 419 -17.35 38.35 4.78
CA GLU A 419 -18.21 39.55 4.69
C GLU A 419 -19.70 39.19 4.57
N GLU A 420 -20.04 38.13 3.84
CA GLU A 420 -21.41 37.64 3.68
C GLU A 420 -21.96 37.08 4.98
N ILE A 421 -21.13 36.31 5.70
CA ILE A 421 -21.44 35.74 7.01
C ILE A 421 -21.67 36.86 8.02
N GLU A 422 -20.77 37.83 8.11
CA GLU A 422 -20.90 39.00 9.00
C GLU A 422 -22.17 39.82 8.67
N SER A 423 -22.43 40.06 7.38
CA SER A 423 -23.64 40.76 6.92
C SER A 423 -24.94 40.02 7.27
N HIS A 424 -24.93 38.69 7.25
CA HIS A 424 -26.07 37.89 7.71
C HIS A 424 -26.25 38.01 9.23
N LEU A 425 -25.17 37.91 10.01
CA LEU A 425 -25.21 38.02 11.47
C LEU A 425 -25.73 39.39 11.93
N LEU A 426 -25.30 40.47 11.27
CA LEU A 426 -25.78 41.84 11.55
C LEU A 426 -27.28 41.98 11.28
N ARG A 427 -27.77 41.45 10.15
CA ARG A 427 -29.22 41.45 9.83
C ARG A 427 -30.02 40.66 10.86
N LYS A 428 -29.50 39.51 11.30
CA LYS A 428 -30.13 38.68 12.33
C LYS A 428 -30.19 39.41 13.68
N GLN A 429 -29.11 40.06 14.11
CA GLN A 429 -29.10 40.87 15.34
C GLN A 429 -30.11 42.03 15.27
N ALA A 430 -30.17 42.75 14.15
CA ALA A 430 -31.15 43.82 13.94
C ALA A 430 -32.60 43.29 14.08
N SER A 431 -32.91 42.14 13.47
CA SER A 431 -34.24 41.53 13.55
C SER A 431 -34.62 41.05 14.97
N GLN A 432 -33.65 40.58 15.75
CA GLN A 432 -33.87 40.13 17.14
C GLN A 432 -34.05 41.30 18.11
N THR A 433 -33.46 42.45 17.81
CA THR A 433 -33.60 43.68 18.62
C THR A 433 -35.00 44.28 18.45
N ILE A 434 -35.61 44.14 17.27
CA ILE A 434 -36.96 44.62 16.96
C ILE A 434 -38.05 43.74 17.60
N ASN A 435 -37.79 42.45 17.80
CA ASN A 435 -38.76 41.48 18.32
C ASN A 435 -38.66 41.20 19.84
N LYS A 436 -37.89 41.98 20.61
CA LYS A 436 -37.96 41.90 22.09
C LYS A 436 -39.22 42.63 22.58
N PRO A 437 -40.16 41.96 23.27
CA PRO A 437 -41.29 42.65 23.87
C PRO A 437 -40.76 43.58 24.97
N ALA A 438 -41.21 44.83 24.95
CA ALA A 438 -40.98 45.75 26.05
C ALA A 438 -41.65 45.17 27.30
N VAL A 439 -40.86 44.90 28.35
CA VAL A 439 -41.34 44.47 29.68
C VAL A 439 -41.90 45.66 30.42
#